data_AF-A0A7Y4X6F0-F1
#
_entry.id   AF-A0A7Y4X6F0-F1
#
_cell.length_a   1.000
_cell.length_b   1.000
_cell.length_c   1.000
_cell.angle_alpha   90.00
_cell.angle_beta   90.00
_cell.angle_gamma   90.00
#
_symmetry.space_group_name_H-M   'P 1'
#
loop_
_entity.id
_entity.type
_entity.pdbx_description
1 polymer ?
#
loop_
_entity_poly.entity_id
_entity_poly.type
_entity_poly.pdbx_seq_one_letter_code
_entity_poly.pdbx_strand_id
1 'polypeptide(L)'
;MKRSEAWNWIGKVFVCLMLLTVSGPARAWALEEENLGAHDHTLPPQDGAPMDHTSHNHAQDGTVDNAMEPKAADGTNPHSQHHNGNGTNATSPHHEDAAYTVGSSTAGEHHHHHRAPVLPPDEDQAYSELNHQIAGVFVFLAGGFALLAASGNPRFAWTQYSWPLFFFLMGLFLFVRHDPESWPWGPLPLLEAIRDPQVLQHSLFTVIVLGIGVVEWLRCRGTLTHPGWGLIFPVLAVSAAAMLFLHKHGDGPSADKIYRHHVIMAVAGILAMVAKVLGDAKLLPAKVGGYAWSALMMFIGFMLLIYTE
;
A
#
# COMPACT_ATOMS: atom_id res chain seq x y z
N MET A 1 6.00 2.64 -28.60
CA MET A 1 4.64 2.05 -28.53
C MET A 1 3.64 3.18 -28.40
N LYS A 2 2.61 3.26 -29.25
CA LYS A 2 1.66 4.38 -29.23
C LYS A 2 0.79 4.30 -27.96
N ARG A 3 0.52 5.44 -27.31
CA ARG A 3 -0.24 5.55 -26.04
C ARG A 3 -1.62 4.85 -26.11
N SER A 4 -2.22 4.75 -27.30
CA SER A 4 -3.47 4.02 -27.56
C SER A 4 -3.34 2.49 -27.58
N GLU A 5 -2.17 1.95 -27.86
CA GLU A 5 -1.93 0.50 -27.87
C GLU A 5 -1.74 -0.05 -26.45
N ALA A 6 -1.18 0.76 -25.54
CA ALA A 6 -1.03 0.41 -24.12
C ALA A 6 -2.41 0.22 -23.44
N TRP A 7 -3.37 1.11 -23.69
CA TRP A 7 -4.74 0.98 -23.17
C TRP A 7 -5.47 -0.26 -23.70
N ASN A 8 -5.30 -0.56 -24.99
CA ASN A 8 -5.85 -1.77 -25.59
C ASN A 8 -5.24 -3.06 -25.02
N TRP A 9 -3.96 -3.02 -24.63
CA TRP A 9 -3.29 -4.16 -24.02
C TRP A 9 -3.76 -4.41 -22.58
N ILE A 10 -3.89 -3.35 -21.76
CA ILE A 10 -4.46 -3.42 -20.41
C ILE A 10 -5.90 -3.96 -20.45
N GLY A 11 -6.73 -3.48 -21.37
CA GLY A 11 -8.10 -3.98 -21.57
C GLY A 11 -8.15 -5.45 -21.97
N LYS A 12 -7.24 -5.91 -22.83
CA LYS A 12 -7.15 -7.33 -23.24
C LYS A 12 -6.67 -8.24 -22.12
N VAL A 13 -5.69 -7.81 -21.32
CA VAL A 13 -5.25 -8.56 -20.13
C VAL A 13 -6.36 -8.64 -19.10
N PHE A 14 -7.08 -7.53 -18.87
CA PHE A 14 -8.24 -7.48 -17.98
C PHE A 14 -9.35 -8.44 -18.41
N VAL A 15 -9.69 -8.46 -19.71
CA VAL A 15 -10.70 -9.38 -20.27
C VAL A 15 -10.23 -10.83 -20.24
N CYS A 16 -8.96 -11.13 -20.55
CA CYS A 16 -8.42 -12.50 -20.43
C CYS A 16 -8.44 -13.00 -18.98
N LEU A 17 -8.08 -12.16 -18.00
CA LEU A 17 -8.10 -12.52 -16.58
C LEU A 17 -9.53 -12.75 -16.06
N MET A 18 -10.50 -11.96 -16.54
CA MET A 18 -11.93 -12.16 -16.27
C MET A 18 -12.46 -13.46 -16.91
N LEU A 19 -12.12 -13.75 -18.17
CA LEU A 19 -12.63 -14.93 -18.88
C LEU A 19 -12.07 -16.25 -18.35
N LEU A 20 -10.83 -16.25 -17.84
CA LEU A 20 -10.21 -17.40 -17.19
C LEU A 20 -10.79 -17.70 -15.80
N THR A 21 -11.50 -16.76 -15.17
CA THR A 21 -12.05 -16.91 -13.81
C THR A 21 -13.56 -17.17 -13.78
N VAL A 22 -14.30 -16.77 -14.83
CA VAL A 22 -15.75 -17.05 -14.96
C VAL A 22 -16.04 -18.51 -15.34
N SER A 23 -15.05 -19.29 -15.79
CA SER A 23 -15.22 -20.65 -16.32
C SER A 23 -14.97 -21.82 -15.33
N GLY A 24 -14.73 -21.57 -14.03
CA GLY A 24 -14.73 -22.60 -12.96
C GLY A 24 -14.37 -22.00 -11.59
N PRO A 25 -15.04 -22.32 -10.45
CA PRO A 25 -15.49 -23.64 -9.99
C PRO A 25 -16.97 -23.70 -9.52
N ALA A 26 -17.84 -22.81 -10.02
CA ALA A 26 -19.26 -22.74 -9.59
C ALA A 26 -20.07 -24.03 -9.85
N ARG A 27 -19.59 -24.93 -10.73
CA ARG A 27 -20.22 -26.23 -11.01
C ARG A 27 -19.89 -27.34 -10.02
N ALA A 28 -18.81 -27.23 -9.24
CA ALA A 28 -18.42 -28.28 -8.31
C ALA A 28 -19.25 -28.26 -7.01
N TRP A 29 -19.76 -27.10 -6.62
CA TRP A 29 -20.52 -26.93 -5.37
C TRP A 29 -21.99 -27.37 -5.47
N ALA A 30 -22.57 -27.39 -6.68
CA ALA A 30 -23.97 -27.77 -6.87
C ALA A 30 -24.23 -29.30 -6.77
N LEU A 31 -23.19 -30.13 -6.91
CA LEU A 31 -23.34 -31.60 -6.88
C LEU A 31 -23.12 -32.21 -5.49
N GLU A 32 -22.54 -31.46 -4.54
CA GLU A 32 -22.26 -31.97 -3.20
C GLU A 32 -23.46 -31.80 -2.24
N GLU A 33 -24.29 -30.77 -2.43
CA GLU A 33 -25.53 -30.62 -1.65
C GLU A 33 -26.62 -31.63 -2.05
N GLU A 34 -26.63 -32.11 -3.29
CA GLU A 34 -27.61 -33.11 -3.74
C GLU A 34 -27.35 -34.50 -3.13
N ASN A 35 -26.10 -34.78 -2.72
CA ASN A 35 -25.70 -36.08 -2.17
C ASN A 35 -25.78 -36.15 -0.62
N LEU A 36 -25.89 -35.00 0.07
CA LEU A 36 -26.00 -34.92 1.53
C LEU A 36 -27.45 -34.99 2.04
N GLY A 37 -28.45 -34.94 1.15
CA GLY A 37 -29.88 -35.00 1.49
C GLY A 37 -30.46 -36.42 1.65
N ALA A 38 -29.67 -37.48 1.43
CA ALA A 38 -30.16 -38.86 1.34
C ALA A 38 -29.55 -39.79 2.41
N HIS A 39 -29.64 -39.44 3.70
CA HIS A 39 -29.40 -40.41 4.78
C HIS A 39 -30.44 -40.31 5.91
N ASP A 40 -31.49 -41.10 5.71
CA ASP A 40 -32.23 -41.96 6.65
C ASP A 40 -32.04 -41.72 8.17
N HIS A 41 -33.11 -41.27 8.82
CA HIS A 41 -33.24 -41.23 10.28
C HIS A 41 -33.89 -42.54 10.79
N THR A 42 -33.06 -43.45 11.30
CA THR A 42 -33.53 -44.53 12.18
C THR A 42 -32.78 -44.46 13.52
N LEU A 43 -33.48 -44.03 14.56
CA LEU A 43 -33.01 -44.07 15.96
C LEU A 43 -33.49 -45.39 16.61
N PRO A 44 -32.65 -46.12 17.36
CA PRO A 44 -33.12 -47.21 18.21
C PRO A 44 -33.56 -46.71 19.60
N PRO A 45 -34.38 -47.49 20.35
CA PRO A 45 -34.90 -47.09 21.65
C PRO A 45 -33.87 -47.25 22.76
N GLN A 46 -33.84 -46.30 23.70
CA GLN A 46 -33.06 -46.38 24.94
C GLN A 46 -33.97 -46.89 26.08
N ASP A 47 -33.70 -48.11 26.53
CA ASP A 47 -34.19 -48.64 27.81
C ASP A 47 -33.22 -48.28 28.95
N GLY A 48 -33.79 -47.84 30.08
CA GLY A 48 -33.05 -47.26 31.20
C GLY A 48 -32.56 -48.25 32.25
N ALA A 49 -31.69 -47.74 33.14
CA ALA A 49 -31.74 -47.86 34.61
C ALA A 49 -30.43 -47.30 35.24
N PRO A 50 -30.45 -46.89 36.52
CA PRO A 50 -29.50 -45.93 37.10
C PRO A 50 -28.49 -46.57 38.06
N MET A 51 -27.41 -45.84 38.39
CA MET A 51 -26.56 -45.94 39.61
C MET A 51 -25.43 -44.89 39.51
N ASP A 52 -24.70 -44.49 40.54
CA ASP A 52 -24.99 -43.91 41.85
C ASP A 52 -23.67 -43.26 42.34
N HIS A 53 -23.73 -42.26 43.22
CA HIS A 53 -22.68 -41.67 44.10
C HIS A 53 -21.20 -41.53 43.63
N THR A 54 -20.51 -40.38 43.75
CA THR A 54 -19.94 -39.84 45.02
C THR A 54 -19.12 -38.57 44.74
N SER A 55 -19.01 -37.72 45.77
CA SER A 55 -18.30 -36.43 45.80
C SER A 55 -16.78 -36.54 45.91
N HIS A 56 -16.03 -35.48 45.56
CA HIS A 56 -14.97 -34.95 46.42
C HIS A 56 -14.59 -33.49 46.09
N ASN A 57 -14.64 -32.66 47.13
CA ASN A 57 -14.06 -31.32 47.23
C ASN A 57 -12.53 -31.39 47.36
N HIS A 58 -11.80 -30.41 46.81
CA HIS A 58 -10.68 -29.81 47.52
C HIS A 58 -10.48 -28.34 47.17
N ALA A 59 -10.30 -27.55 48.22
CA ALA A 59 -10.07 -26.12 48.27
C ALA A 59 -8.59 -25.85 48.61
N GLN A 60 -8.28 -24.54 48.79
CA GLN A 60 -7.07 -23.93 49.39
C GLN A 60 -5.93 -23.57 48.43
N ASP A 61 -5.16 -22.48 48.60
CA ASP A 61 -5.15 -21.28 49.48
C ASP A 61 -3.89 -20.46 49.11
N GLY A 62 -3.80 -19.18 49.54
CA GLY A 62 -2.55 -18.39 49.65
C GLY A 62 -2.44 -17.19 48.70
N THR A 63 -2.84 -15.94 49.02
CA THR A 63 -2.09 -14.87 49.74
C THR A 63 -0.58 -14.80 49.42
N VAL A 64 0.05 -13.66 49.10
CA VAL A 64 0.42 -12.53 49.99
C VAL A 64 0.78 -11.25 49.20
N ASP A 65 0.59 -10.11 49.88
CA ASP A 65 0.84 -8.70 49.63
C ASP A 65 2.24 -8.26 49.12
N ASN A 66 2.32 -7.10 48.44
CA ASN A 66 2.87 -5.87 49.05
C ASN A 66 2.89 -4.65 48.11
N ALA A 67 2.53 -3.51 48.69
CA ALA A 67 2.59 -2.16 48.16
C ALA A 67 4.01 -1.56 48.26
N MET A 68 4.38 -0.66 47.34
CA MET A 68 5.06 0.62 47.65
C MET A 68 5.34 1.46 46.40
N GLU A 69 4.62 2.57 46.28
CA GLU A 69 5.09 3.85 45.73
C GLU A 69 5.70 4.68 46.90
N PRO A 70 6.22 5.92 46.73
CA PRO A 70 6.79 6.61 45.56
C PRO A 70 8.14 7.31 45.91
N LYS A 71 8.82 7.97 44.94
CA LYS A 71 9.60 9.18 45.26
C LYS A 71 9.98 10.03 44.04
N ALA A 72 9.61 11.30 44.12
CA ALA A 72 10.12 12.42 43.34
C ALA A 72 11.23 13.17 44.11
N ALA A 73 12.16 13.80 43.38
CA ALA A 73 12.99 14.97 43.72
C ALA A 73 13.80 15.30 42.44
N ASP A 74 13.60 16.43 41.76
CA ASP A 74 14.01 17.82 42.06
C ASP A 74 15.54 18.05 42.04
N GLY A 75 15.99 19.10 41.33
CA GLY A 75 17.41 19.48 41.24
C GLY A 75 17.85 20.33 40.02
N THR A 76 17.38 21.59 39.95
CA THR A 76 18.13 22.85 39.65
C THR A 76 19.42 22.88 38.79
N ASN A 77 19.34 23.55 37.61
CA ASN A 77 20.09 24.72 37.02
C ASN A 77 21.54 25.11 37.49
N PRO A 78 22.27 26.09 36.85
CA PRO A 78 22.64 26.39 35.44
C PRO A 78 24.16 26.68 35.25
N HIS A 79 24.67 26.81 34.01
CA HIS A 79 25.87 27.63 33.75
C HIS A 79 25.91 28.30 32.36
N SER A 80 26.17 29.61 32.41
CA SER A 80 26.38 30.59 31.34
C SER A 80 27.84 30.70 30.94
N GLN A 81 28.13 31.10 29.69
CA GLN A 81 29.15 32.10 29.28
C GLN A 81 29.13 32.20 27.73
N HIS A 82 28.68 33.31 27.14
CA HIS A 82 29.44 34.53 26.78
C HIS A 82 30.66 34.30 25.86
N HIS A 83 30.53 34.70 24.59
CA HIS A 83 31.54 35.49 23.90
C HIS A 83 30.90 36.42 22.85
N ASN A 84 31.34 37.68 22.89
CA ASN A 84 30.93 38.84 22.10
C ASN A 84 32.18 39.42 21.41
N GLY A 85 31.99 40.16 20.31
CA GLY A 85 32.98 40.99 19.61
C GLY A 85 32.90 40.78 18.09
N ASN A 86 32.26 41.59 17.24
CA ASN A 86 32.19 43.05 17.00
C ASN A 86 33.18 43.55 15.92
N GLY A 87 32.66 44.37 14.99
CA GLY A 87 33.40 45.20 14.01
C GLY A 87 33.29 44.76 12.54
N THR A 88 33.04 45.58 11.50
CA THR A 88 32.45 46.91 11.25
C THR A 88 32.55 47.19 9.73
N ASN A 89 31.62 47.98 9.20
CA ASN A 89 31.71 48.93 8.07
C ASN A 89 31.66 48.52 6.58
N ALA A 90 30.64 49.12 5.92
CA ALA A 90 30.62 49.84 4.63
C ALA A 90 30.98 49.06 3.34
N THR A 91 30.29 49.17 2.19
CA THR A 91 29.88 50.36 1.42
C THR A 91 29.03 49.87 0.21
N SER A 92 27.99 50.60 -0.20
CA SER A 92 27.46 50.54 -1.60
C SER A 92 28.21 51.55 -2.48
N PRO A 93 28.26 51.35 -3.81
CA PRO A 93 27.37 52.15 -4.67
C PRO A 93 26.86 51.46 -5.96
N HIS A 94 25.79 52.08 -6.48
CA HIS A 94 25.13 52.04 -7.80
C HIS A 94 25.89 51.53 -9.04
N HIS A 95 25.15 50.86 -9.93
CA HIS A 95 25.16 51.11 -11.39
C HIS A 95 23.77 50.77 -12.00
N GLU A 96 23.10 51.81 -12.53
CA GLU A 96 22.07 51.71 -13.56
C GLU A 96 22.76 51.56 -14.93
N ASP A 97 22.19 50.79 -15.85
CA ASP A 97 22.14 51.12 -17.28
C ASP A 97 21.17 50.19 -18.04
N ALA A 98 20.37 50.81 -18.91
CA ALA A 98 19.27 50.25 -19.66
C ALA A 98 19.73 49.58 -20.97
N ALA A 99 19.02 48.53 -21.41
CA ALA A 99 18.95 48.18 -22.83
C ALA A 99 17.63 47.46 -23.15
N TYR A 100 16.80 48.19 -23.88
CA TYR A 100 15.55 47.77 -24.52
C TYR A 100 15.90 46.94 -25.77
N THR A 101 15.57 45.65 -25.80
CA THR A 101 15.66 44.84 -27.03
C THR A 101 14.28 44.34 -27.40
N VAL A 102 13.60 45.11 -28.25
CA VAL A 102 12.46 44.65 -29.05
C VAL A 102 13.03 43.82 -30.20
N GLY A 103 12.64 42.56 -30.31
CA GLY A 103 13.05 41.74 -31.45
C GLY A 103 12.46 40.34 -31.48
N SER A 104 11.54 40.14 -32.43
CA SER A 104 11.31 38.88 -33.17
C SER A 104 10.48 37.78 -32.51
N SER A 105 9.16 37.93 -32.64
CA SER A 105 8.21 36.83 -32.73
C SER A 105 8.47 35.94 -33.96
N THR A 106 8.91 34.70 -33.77
CA THR A 106 8.66 33.56 -34.68
C THR A 106 8.92 32.22 -34.00
N ALA A 107 8.05 31.25 -34.32
CA ALA A 107 8.07 29.82 -34.04
C ALA A 107 7.41 29.40 -32.71
N GLY A 108 6.23 28.79 -32.83
CA GLY A 108 5.42 28.31 -31.73
C GLY A 108 6.13 27.23 -30.92
N GLU A 109 6.64 27.63 -29.76
CA GLU A 109 6.80 26.72 -28.64
C GLU A 109 5.41 26.37 -28.12
N HIS A 110 5.05 25.10 -28.21
CA HIS A 110 4.00 24.54 -27.37
C HIS A 110 4.49 24.61 -25.92
N HIS A 111 4.35 25.78 -25.30
CA HIS A 111 4.50 25.94 -23.86
C HIS A 111 3.35 25.16 -23.21
N HIS A 112 3.60 23.88 -22.91
CA HIS A 112 2.89 23.23 -21.84
C HIS A 112 3.07 24.14 -20.63
N HIS A 113 1.96 24.61 -20.05
CA HIS A 113 1.94 25.43 -18.85
C HIS A 113 2.48 24.62 -17.66
N HIS A 114 3.77 24.31 -17.65
CA HIS A 114 4.48 23.90 -16.45
C HIS A 114 4.63 25.16 -15.61
N ARG A 115 3.71 25.31 -14.65
CA ARG A 115 3.89 26.27 -13.56
C ARG A 115 5.23 25.93 -12.89
N ALA A 116 5.97 26.96 -12.48
CA ALA A 116 7.19 26.76 -11.70
C ALA A 116 6.84 25.91 -10.46
N PRO A 117 7.59 24.83 -10.20
CA PRO A 117 7.42 24.02 -9.00
C PRO A 117 7.40 24.90 -7.74
N VAL A 118 6.51 24.58 -6.80
CA VAL A 118 6.42 25.26 -5.49
C VAL A 118 7.66 24.95 -4.65
N LEU A 119 8.21 23.76 -4.80
CA LEU A 119 9.46 23.35 -4.16
C LEU A 119 10.65 23.54 -5.11
N PRO A 120 11.81 24.01 -4.61
CA PRO A 120 13.09 23.87 -5.30
C PRO A 120 13.33 22.42 -5.78
N PRO A 121 14.04 22.19 -6.91
CA PRO A 121 14.21 20.84 -7.46
C PRO A 121 14.82 19.81 -6.48
N ASP A 122 15.73 20.24 -5.61
CA ASP A 122 16.35 19.43 -4.58
C ASP A 122 15.38 19.07 -3.45
N GLU A 123 14.48 19.99 -3.08
CA GLU A 123 13.43 19.74 -2.10
C GLU A 123 12.33 18.82 -2.66
N ASP A 124 11.95 18.99 -3.94
CA ASP A 124 10.99 18.11 -4.63
C ASP A 124 11.51 16.67 -4.72
N GLN A 125 12.79 16.52 -5.06
CA GLN A 125 13.48 15.23 -5.07
C GLN A 125 13.48 14.57 -3.68
N ALA A 126 13.89 15.30 -2.63
CA ALA A 126 13.90 14.78 -1.27
C ALA A 126 12.49 14.43 -0.77
N TYR A 127 11.49 15.22 -1.17
CA TYR A 127 10.09 14.97 -0.84
C TYR A 127 9.57 13.68 -1.48
N SER A 128 9.85 13.48 -2.76
CA SER A 128 9.53 12.27 -3.52
C SER A 128 10.24 11.05 -2.94
N GLU A 129 11.54 11.14 -2.67
CA GLU A 129 12.34 10.04 -2.11
C GLU A 129 11.83 9.61 -0.73
N LEU A 130 11.55 10.57 0.16
CA LEU A 130 10.97 10.29 1.47
C LEU A 130 9.61 9.59 1.35
N ASN A 131 8.76 10.03 0.41
CA ASN A 131 7.47 9.40 0.15
C ASN A 131 7.62 7.94 -0.30
N HIS A 132 8.55 7.66 -1.21
CA HIS A 132 8.83 6.31 -1.66
C HIS A 132 9.34 5.43 -0.53
N GLN A 133 10.27 5.92 0.30
CA GLN A 133 10.82 5.17 1.43
C GLN A 133 9.73 4.86 2.48
N ILE A 134 8.90 5.83 2.85
CA ILE A 134 7.79 5.61 3.78
C ILE A 134 6.76 4.63 3.19
N ALA A 135 6.41 4.76 1.91
CA ALA A 135 5.56 3.77 1.22
C ALA A 135 6.20 2.38 1.26
N GLY A 136 7.53 2.30 1.09
CA GLY A 136 8.31 1.08 1.22
C GLY A 136 8.16 0.41 2.59
N VAL A 137 8.19 1.19 3.68
CA VAL A 137 7.92 0.67 5.05
C VAL A 137 6.53 0.02 5.09
N PHE A 138 5.50 0.70 4.62
CA PHE A 138 4.13 0.18 4.64
C PHE A 138 3.99 -1.10 3.81
N VAL A 139 4.51 -1.11 2.58
CA VAL A 139 4.45 -2.27 1.68
C VAL A 139 5.25 -3.45 2.23
N PHE A 140 6.43 -3.20 2.77
CA PHE A 140 7.28 -4.24 3.35
C PHE A 140 6.61 -4.91 4.55
N LEU A 141 6.03 -4.10 5.46
CA LEU A 141 5.30 -4.61 6.62
C LEU A 141 4.01 -5.33 6.21
N ALA A 142 3.25 -4.80 5.24
CA ALA A 142 2.08 -5.48 4.70
C ALA A 142 2.44 -6.85 4.11
N GLY A 143 3.51 -6.92 3.31
CA GLY A 143 4.05 -8.18 2.79
C GLY A 143 4.47 -9.15 3.90
N GLY A 144 5.15 -8.64 4.93
CA GLY A 144 5.57 -9.45 6.09
C GLY A 144 4.38 -10.02 6.88
N PHE A 145 3.35 -9.21 7.14
CA PHE A 145 2.13 -9.69 7.80
C PHE A 145 1.37 -10.69 6.95
N ALA A 146 1.31 -10.49 5.63
CA ALA A 146 0.72 -11.45 4.70
C ALA A 146 1.50 -12.77 4.67
N LEU A 147 2.83 -12.72 4.70
CA LEU A 147 3.70 -13.89 4.76
C LEU A 147 3.48 -14.68 6.06
N LEU A 148 3.37 -13.98 7.19
CA LEU A 148 3.02 -14.57 8.48
C LEU A 148 1.62 -15.18 8.47
N ALA A 149 0.65 -14.51 7.85
CA ALA A 149 -0.72 -15.03 7.71
C ALA A 149 -0.75 -16.32 6.87
N ALA A 150 0.03 -16.37 5.79
CA ALA A 150 0.16 -17.54 4.93
C ALA A 150 0.74 -18.78 5.64
N SER A 151 1.42 -18.61 6.78
CA SER A 151 1.92 -19.73 7.59
C SER A 151 0.80 -20.59 8.18
N GLY A 152 -0.41 -20.02 8.36
CA GLY A 152 -1.53 -20.69 9.01
C GLY A 152 -1.33 -20.95 10.50
N ASN A 153 -0.29 -20.38 11.12
CA ASN A 153 -0.04 -20.53 12.55
C ASN A 153 -1.06 -19.73 13.37
N PRO A 154 -1.86 -20.36 14.25
CA PRO A 154 -2.87 -19.66 15.05
C PRO A 154 -2.31 -18.51 15.91
N ARG A 155 -1.03 -18.59 16.32
CA ARG A 155 -0.35 -17.52 17.08
C ARG A 155 -0.27 -16.21 16.30
N PHE A 156 -0.26 -16.29 14.97
CA PHE A 156 -0.17 -15.14 14.07
C PHE A 156 -1.49 -14.89 13.33
N ALA A 157 -2.62 -15.43 13.80
CA ALA A 157 -3.91 -15.23 13.15
C ALA A 157 -4.30 -13.75 13.01
N TRP A 158 -3.83 -12.87 13.90
CA TRP A 158 -4.07 -11.43 13.83
C TRP A 158 -3.43 -10.75 12.61
N THR A 159 -2.38 -11.34 12.01
CA THR A 159 -1.68 -10.74 10.88
C THR A 159 -2.52 -10.77 9.60
N GLN A 160 -3.53 -11.63 9.53
CA GLN A 160 -4.49 -11.67 8.42
C GLN A 160 -5.28 -10.35 8.29
N TYR A 161 -5.47 -9.63 9.40
CA TYR A 161 -6.09 -8.30 9.41
C TYR A 161 -5.05 -7.20 9.27
N SER A 162 -3.80 -7.44 9.66
CA SER A 162 -2.80 -6.37 9.68
C SER A 162 -2.35 -5.97 8.28
N TRP A 163 -2.23 -6.91 7.34
CA TRP A 163 -1.75 -6.55 6.01
C TRP A 163 -2.70 -5.61 5.24
N PRO A 164 -4.05 -5.76 5.22
CA PRO A 164 -4.94 -4.78 4.59
C PRO A 164 -4.95 -3.44 5.31
N LEU A 165 -4.80 -3.45 6.64
CA LEU A 165 -4.71 -2.22 7.42
C LEU A 165 -3.52 -1.38 7.00
N PHE A 166 -2.36 -2.01 6.75
CA PHE A 166 -1.18 -1.28 6.29
C PHE A 166 -1.36 -0.71 4.88
N PHE A 167 -2.08 -1.38 3.98
CA PHE A 167 -2.50 -0.77 2.70
C PHE A 167 -3.44 0.41 2.91
N PHE A 168 -4.40 0.30 3.82
CA PHE A 168 -5.31 1.40 4.16
C PHE A 168 -4.54 2.61 4.72
N LEU A 169 -3.67 2.40 5.70
CA LEU A 169 -2.84 3.45 6.30
C LEU A 169 -1.90 4.08 5.27
N MET A 170 -1.32 3.28 4.37
CA MET A 170 -0.54 3.80 3.25
C MET A 170 -1.38 4.66 2.31
N GLY A 171 -2.61 4.24 2.00
CA GLY A 171 -3.55 5.02 1.20
C GLY A 171 -3.86 6.38 1.85
N LEU A 172 -4.06 6.41 3.18
CA LEU A 172 -4.22 7.67 3.91
C LEU A 172 -2.96 8.53 3.88
N PHE A 173 -1.79 7.93 4.06
CA PHE A 173 -0.51 8.63 3.95
C PHE A 173 -0.35 9.27 2.56
N LEU A 174 -0.59 8.52 1.49
CA LEU A 174 -0.53 9.02 0.12
C LEU A 174 -1.58 10.10 -0.12
N PHE A 175 -2.80 9.95 0.39
CA PHE A 175 -3.82 11.00 0.28
C PHE A 175 -3.35 12.33 0.85
N VAL A 176 -2.56 12.30 1.92
CA VAL A 176 -1.96 13.51 2.51
C VAL A 176 -0.73 14.00 1.73
N ARG A 177 0.10 13.09 1.21
CA ARG A 177 1.45 13.41 0.76
C ARG A 177 1.68 13.31 -0.75
N HIS A 178 0.73 12.81 -1.54
CA HIS A 178 0.94 12.49 -2.96
C HIS A 178 1.38 13.69 -3.80
N ASP A 179 0.90 14.88 -3.46
CA ASP A 179 1.28 16.14 -4.08
C ASP A 179 0.96 17.30 -3.11
N PRO A 180 1.95 18.10 -2.66
CA PRO A 180 1.72 19.23 -1.79
C PRO A 180 1.07 20.44 -2.50
N GLU A 181 1.10 20.49 -3.83
CA GLU A 181 0.55 21.60 -4.62
C GLU A 181 -0.92 21.41 -4.95
N SER A 182 -1.40 20.17 -4.92
CA SER A 182 -2.74 19.79 -5.31
C SER A 182 -3.73 19.75 -4.15
N TRP A 183 -4.99 20.01 -4.46
CA TRP A 183 -6.11 19.76 -3.56
C TRP A 183 -6.05 18.34 -2.96
N PRO A 184 -6.36 18.15 -1.66
CA PRO A 184 -7.00 19.10 -0.75
C PRO A 184 -6.06 20.03 0.03
N TRP A 185 -4.74 19.83 -0.05
CA TRP A 185 -3.79 20.53 0.83
C TRP A 185 -3.09 21.70 0.15
N GLY A 186 -2.97 21.66 -1.17
CA GLY A 186 -2.32 22.68 -1.95
C GLY A 186 -3.27 23.71 -2.57
N PRO A 187 -2.70 24.79 -3.14
CA PRO A 187 -3.47 25.88 -3.73
C PRO A 187 -4.12 25.51 -5.08
N LEU A 188 -3.71 24.42 -5.73
CA LEU A 188 -4.19 24.05 -7.06
C LEU A 188 -5.53 23.30 -6.98
N PRO A 189 -6.59 23.78 -7.66
CA PRO A 189 -7.87 23.08 -7.70
C PRO A 189 -7.74 21.70 -8.35
N LEU A 190 -8.51 20.72 -7.86
CA LEU A 190 -8.45 19.33 -8.33
C LEU A 190 -8.54 19.18 -9.85
N LEU A 191 -9.45 19.90 -10.52
CA LEU A 191 -9.65 19.80 -11.98
C LEU A 191 -8.46 20.33 -12.79
N GLU A 192 -7.67 21.21 -12.21
CA GLU A 192 -6.43 21.72 -12.83
C GLU A 192 -5.27 20.77 -12.53
N ALA A 193 -5.16 20.31 -11.29
CA ALA A 193 -4.17 19.33 -10.83
C ALA A 193 -4.16 18.05 -11.68
N ILE A 194 -5.32 17.45 -11.94
CA ILE A 194 -5.42 16.19 -12.71
C ILE A 194 -5.11 16.32 -14.21
N ARG A 195 -4.87 17.55 -14.71
CA ARG A 195 -4.39 17.75 -16.09
C ARG A 195 -2.91 17.41 -16.20
N ASP A 196 -2.17 17.49 -15.10
CA ASP A 196 -0.82 16.95 -15.02
C ASP A 196 -0.91 15.40 -14.94
N PRO A 197 -0.35 14.67 -15.92
CA PRO A 197 -0.36 13.21 -15.92
C PRO A 197 0.31 12.59 -14.69
N GLN A 198 1.33 13.22 -14.11
CA GLN A 198 2.04 12.71 -12.93
C GLN A 198 1.14 12.80 -11.69
N VAL A 199 0.52 13.96 -11.47
CA VAL A 199 -0.44 14.18 -10.38
C VAL A 199 -1.65 13.24 -10.51
N LEU A 200 -2.17 13.07 -11.73
CA LEU A 200 -3.25 12.12 -11.98
C LEU A 200 -2.83 10.69 -11.65
N GLN A 201 -1.62 10.26 -12.02
CA GLN A 201 -1.12 8.93 -11.71
C GLN A 201 -0.97 8.72 -10.20
N HIS A 202 -0.39 9.68 -9.47
CA HIS A 202 -0.26 9.61 -8.01
C HIS A 202 -1.62 9.61 -7.30
N SER A 203 -2.57 10.40 -7.79
CA SER A 203 -3.95 10.41 -7.29
C SER A 203 -4.63 9.05 -7.49
N LEU A 204 -4.46 8.45 -8.66
CA LEU A 204 -5.00 7.11 -8.95
C LEU A 204 -4.34 6.03 -8.08
N PHE A 205 -3.01 6.09 -7.88
CA PHE A 205 -2.33 5.18 -6.96
C PHE A 205 -2.90 5.27 -5.54
N THR A 206 -3.14 6.48 -5.07
CA THR A 206 -3.76 6.73 -3.75
C THR A 206 -5.12 6.05 -3.64
N VAL A 207 -6.01 6.28 -4.62
CA VAL A 207 -7.35 5.69 -4.62
C VAL A 207 -7.30 4.17 -4.72
N ILE A 208 -6.41 3.63 -5.56
CA ILE A 208 -6.21 2.19 -5.73
C ILE A 208 -5.76 1.54 -4.42
N VAL A 209 -4.69 2.07 -3.81
CA VAL A 209 -4.11 1.53 -2.56
C VAL A 209 -5.12 1.60 -1.43
N LEU A 210 -5.83 2.73 -1.29
CA LEU A 210 -6.87 2.89 -0.28
C LEU A 210 -8.02 1.90 -0.50
N GLY A 211 -8.46 1.74 -1.76
CA GLY A 211 -9.49 0.78 -2.15
C GLY A 211 -9.12 -0.67 -1.83
N ILE A 212 -7.88 -1.08 -2.10
CA ILE A 212 -7.34 -2.39 -1.71
C ILE A 212 -7.44 -2.57 -0.19
N GLY A 213 -6.93 -1.61 0.57
CA GLY A 213 -6.94 -1.69 2.04
C GLY A 213 -8.34 -1.84 2.61
N VAL A 214 -9.30 -1.02 2.16
CA VAL A 214 -10.71 -1.08 2.62
C VAL A 214 -11.37 -2.40 2.24
N VAL A 215 -11.31 -2.79 0.96
CA VAL A 215 -12.00 -3.99 0.48
C VAL A 215 -11.45 -5.24 1.16
N GLU A 216 -10.14 -5.40 1.22
CA GLU A 216 -9.52 -6.59 1.82
C GLU A 216 -9.74 -6.63 3.34
N TRP A 217 -9.70 -5.48 4.02
CA TRP A 217 -10.03 -5.43 5.45
C TRP A 217 -11.48 -5.89 5.72
N LEU A 218 -12.45 -5.41 4.93
CA LEU A 218 -13.86 -5.81 5.05
C LEU A 218 -14.08 -7.29 4.69
N ARG A 219 -13.32 -7.83 3.73
CA ARG A 219 -13.35 -9.26 3.39
C ARG A 219 -12.78 -10.12 4.51
N CYS A 220 -11.62 -9.77 5.07
CA CYS A 220 -11.03 -10.49 6.20
C CYS A 220 -11.96 -10.53 7.41
N ARG A 221 -12.77 -9.48 7.62
CA ARG A 221 -13.79 -9.39 8.67
C ARG A 221 -15.08 -10.17 8.38
N GLY A 222 -15.21 -10.78 7.21
CA GLY A 222 -16.42 -11.49 6.79
C GLY A 222 -17.60 -10.58 6.44
N THR A 223 -17.37 -9.26 6.29
CA THR A 223 -18.43 -8.31 5.88
C THR A 223 -18.75 -8.43 4.39
N LEU A 224 -17.72 -8.66 3.57
CA LEU A 224 -17.86 -8.90 2.13
C LEU A 224 -17.68 -10.39 1.83
N THR A 225 -18.79 -11.12 1.71
CA THR A 225 -18.80 -12.60 1.62
C THR A 225 -18.83 -13.13 0.18
N HIS A 226 -19.31 -12.34 -0.78
CA HIS A 226 -19.40 -12.80 -2.17
C HIS A 226 -18.01 -13.09 -2.77
N PRO A 227 -17.77 -14.27 -3.39
CA PRO A 227 -16.44 -14.66 -3.89
C PRO A 227 -15.81 -13.66 -4.87
N GLY A 228 -16.63 -12.93 -5.64
CA GLY A 228 -16.18 -11.92 -6.58
C GLY A 228 -15.38 -10.77 -5.96
N TRP A 229 -15.58 -10.47 -4.66
CA TRP A 229 -14.73 -9.51 -3.93
C TRP A 229 -13.26 -9.96 -3.87
N GLY A 230 -13.02 -11.28 -4.02
CA GLY A 230 -11.74 -11.94 -4.29
C GLY A 230 -10.86 -11.31 -5.35
N LEU A 231 -11.50 -10.80 -6.40
CA LEU A 231 -10.82 -10.35 -7.61
C LEU A 231 -10.45 -8.87 -7.58
N ILE A 232 -11.05 -8.09 -6.67
CA ILE A 232 -10.81 -6.64 -6.61
C ILE A 232 -9.35 -6.34 -6.29
N PHE A 233 -8.76 -7.00 -5.30
CA PHE A 233 -7.36 -6.78 -4.98
C PHE A 233 -6.41 -7.12 -6.14
N PRO A 234 -6.44 -8.34 -6.73
CA PRO A 234 -5.61 -8.66 -7.90
C PRO A 234 -5.79 -7.69 -9.06
N VAL A 235 -7.02 -7.30 -9.37
CA VAL A 235 -7.32 -6.35 -10.44
C VAL A 235 -6.69 -5.00 -10.17
N LEU A 236 -6.96 -4.41 -9.00
CA LEU A 236 -6.47 -3.09 -8.63
C LEU A 236 -4.94 -3.06 -8.55
N ALA A 237 -4.33 -4.11 -7.99
CA ALA A 237 -2.88 -4.23 -7.88
C ALA A 237 -2.21 -4.42 -9.25
N VAL A 238 -2.80 -5.19 -10.18
CA VAL A 238 -2.31 -5.27 -11.57
C VAL A 238 -2.46 -3.94 -12.29
N SER A 239 -3.56 -3.20 -12.08
CA SER A 239 -3.73 -1.85 -12.63
C SER A 239 -2.65 -0.90 -12.10
N ALA A 240 -2.36 -0.91 -10.80
CA ALA A 240 -1.27 -0.14 -10.23
C ALA A 240 0.09 -0.55 -10.83
N ALA A 241 0.39 -1.85 -10.92
CA ALA A 241 1.64 -2.31 -11.52
C ALA A 241 1.78 -1.89 -12.99
N ALA A 242 0.70 -1.94 -13.77
CA ALA A 242 0.69 -1.49 -15.16
C ALA A 242 0.91 0.03 -15.27
N MET A 243 0.32 0.82 -14.36
CA MET A 243 0.57 2.25 -14.28
C MET A 243 2.02 2.54 -13.90
N LEU A 244 2.58 1.81 -12.93
CA LEU A 244 3.96 1.94 -12.48
C LEU A 244 4.95 1.64 -13.61
N PHE A 245 4.66 0.63 -14.44
CA PHE A 245 5.44 0.32 -15.64
C PHE A 245 5.49 1.47 -16.65
N LEU A 246 4.42 2.28 -16.70
CA LEU A 246 4.29 3.42 -17.60
C LEU A 246 4.71 4.75 -16.93
N HIS A 247 5.02 4.73 -15.64
CA HIS A 247 5.40 5.89 -14.86
C HIS A 247 6.84 6.30 -15.19
N LYS A 248 7.06 7.61 -15.36
CA LYS A 248 8.37 8.18 -15.69
C LYS A 248 8.56 9.47 -14.91
N HIS A 249 9.74 9.61 -14.32
CA HIS A 249 10.21 10.82 -13.66
C HIS A 249 11.11 11.61 -14.62
N GLY A 250 10.65 12.77 -15.10
CA GLY A 250 11.44 13.78 -15.84
C GLY A 250 12.37 13.28 -16.95
N ASP A 251 13.23 14.19 -17.44
CA ASP A 251 14.29 13.90 -18.42
C ASP A 251 15.70 14.07 -17.79
N GLY A 252 15.79 13.98 -16.45
CA GLY A 252 17.02 14.20 -15.69
C GLY A 252 18.01 13.03 -15.74
N PRO A 253 19.25 13.21 -15.23
CA PRO A 253 20.30 12.19 -15.26
C PRO A 253 19.94 10.86 -14.59
N SER A 254 18.97 10.86 -13.66
CA SER A 254 18.51 9.69 -12.93
C SER A 254 17.24 9.04 -13.49
N ALA A 255 16.60 9.62 -14.50
CA ALA A 255 15.34 9.13 -15.09
C ALA A 255 15.40 7.65 -15.49
N ASP A 256 16.50 7.22 -16.11
CA ASP A 256 16.71 5.82 -16.52
C ASP A 256 16.84 4.86 -15.32
N LYS A 257 17.51 5.31 -14.26
CA LYS A 257 17.67 4.52 -13.03
C LYS A 257 16.30 4.33 -12.35
N ILE A 258 15.55 5.42 -12.22
CA ILE A 258 14.21 5.44 -11.64
C ILE A 258 13.28 4.54 -12.45
N TYR A 259 13.27 4.68 -13.77
CA TYR A 259 12.45 3.85 -14.65
C TYR A 259 12.78 2.35 -14.50
N ARG A 260 14.05 1.97 -14.39
CA ARG A 260 14.43 0.56 -14.14
C ARG A 260 13.87 0.04 -12.81
N HIS A 261 13.96 0.82 -11.73
CA HIS A 261 13.35 0.43 -10.45
C HIS A 261 11.84 0.24 -10.59
N HIS A 262 11.15 1.16 -11.26
CA HIS A 262 9.70 1.09 -11.51
C HIS A 262 9.31 -0.17 -12.30
N VAL A 263 10.03 -0.48 -13.37
CA VAL A 263 9.77 -1.67 -14.19
C VAL A 263 9.98 -2.96 -13.39
N ILE A 264 11.06 -3.06 -12.61
CA ILE A 264 11.33 -4.24 -11.77
C ILE A 264 10.20 -4.43 -10.74
N MET A 265 9.80 -3.35 -10.06
CA MET A 265 8.69 -3.38 -9.10
C MET A 265 7.36 -3.74 -9.77
N ALA A 266 7.09 -3.20 -10.95
CA ALA A 266 5.88 -3.50 -11.73
C ALA A 266 5.79 -4.98 -12.12
N VAL A 267 6.89 -5.55 -12.64
CA VAL A 267 6.95 -6.97 -12.98
C VAL A 267 6.75 -7.84 -11.74
N ALA A 268 7.41 -7.50 -10.62
CA ALA A 268 7.22 -8.21 -9.35
C ALA A 268 5.76 -8.13 -8.87
N GLY A 269 5.10 -6.98 -9.01
CA GLY A 269 3.70 -6.78 -8.64
C GLY A 269 2.74 -7.62 -9.47
N ILE A 270 2.95 -7.71 -10.79
CA ILE A 270 2.17 -8.58 -11.67
C ILE A 270 2.36 -10.05 -11.28
N LEU A 271 3.60 -10.49 -11.09
CA LEU A 271 3.91 -11.85 -10.67
C LEU A 271 3.29 -12.19 -9.31
N ALA A 272 3.27 -11.24 -8.36
CA ALA A 272 2.64 -11.41 -7.07
C ALA A 272 1.13 -11.68 -7.25
N MET A 273 0.45 -10.89 -8.06
CA MET A 273 -0.99 -11.06 -8.27
C MET A 273 -1.33 -12.33 -9.04
N VAL A 274 -0.49 -12.75 -10.00
CA VAL A 274 -0.61 -14.06 -10.65
C VAL A 274 -0.49 -15.18 -9.62
N ALA A 275 0.56 -15.17 -8.79
CA ALA A 275 0.76 -16.17 -7.74
C ALA A 275 -0.42 -16.24 -6.76
N LYS A 276 -0.96 -15.08 -6.38
CA LYS A 276 -2.15 -14.98 -5.54
C LYS A 276 -3.37 -15.62 -6.19
N VAL A 277 -3.71 -15.21 -7.42
CA VAL A 277 -4.89 -15.71 -8.14
C VAL A 277 -4.80 -17.22 -8.37
N LEU A 278 -3.62 -17.72 -8.74
CA LEU A 278 -3.40 -19.16 -8.92
C LEU A 278 -3.54 -19.94 -7.59
N GLY A 279 -3.07 -19.36 -6.48
CA GLY A 279 -3.26 -19.93 -5.15
C GLY A 279 -4.73 -19.97 -4.73
N ASP A 280 -5.45 -18.85 -4.90
CA ASP A 280 -6.88 -18.74 -4.55
C ASP A 280 -7.76 -19.64 -5.44
N ALA A 281 -7.42 -19.78 -6.72
CA ALA A 281 -8.09 -20.67 -7.66
C ALA A 281 -7.73 -22.16 -7.47
N LYS A 282 -6.88 -22.49 -6.48
CA LYS A 282 -6.39 -23.85 -6.19
C LYS A 282 -5.62 -24.49 -7.36
N LEU A 283 -5.07 -23.66 -8.26
CA LEU A 283 -4.19 -24.10 -9.35
C LEU A 283 -2.73 -24.23 -8.89
N LEU A 284 -2.39 -23.61 -7.76
CA LEU A 284 -1.17 -23.86 -7.00
C LEU A 284 -1.53 -24.30 -5.58
N PRO A 285 -0.65 -25.05 -4.88
CA PRO A 285 -0.83 -25.29 -3.45
C PRO A 285 -1.00 -23.96 -2.72
N ALA A 286 -2.06 -23.83 -1.91
CA ALA A 286 -2.43 -22.56 -1.27
C ALA A 286 -1.27 -21.92 -0.48
N LYS A 287 -0.44 -22.74 0.18
CA LYS A 287 0.78 -22.28 0.86
C LYS A 287 1.80 -21.67 -0.10
N VAL A 288 2.04 -22.30 -1.25
CA VAL A 288 2.99 -21.82 -2.26
C VAL A 288 2.51 -20.49 -2.84
N GLY A 289 1.23 -20.41 -3.24
CA GLY A 289 0.63 -19.16 -3.69
C GLY A 289 0.76 -18.06 -2.63
N GLY A 290 0.34 -18.37 -1.40
CA GLY A 290 0.42 -17.49 -0.24
C GLY A 290 1.81 -16.92 0.03
N TYR A 291 2.84 -17.77 0.07
CA TYR A 291 4.23 -17.34 0.27
C TYR A 291 4.79 -16.58 -0.92
N ALA A 292 4.50 -17.02 -2.15
CA ALA A 292 5.06 -16.40 -3.35
C ALA A 292 4.59 -14.95 -3.53
N TRP A 293 3.29 -14.68 -3.41
CA TRP A 293 2.79 -13.32 -3.60
C TRP A 293 3.26 -12.38 -2.47
N SER A 294 3.27 -12.86 -1.22
CA SER A 294 3.66 -12.04 -0.07
C SER A 294 5.17 -11.76 -0.05
N ALA A 295 6.01 -12.72 -0.44
CA ALA A 295 7.45 -12.50 -0.61
C ALA A 295 7.76 -11.49 -1.72
N LEU A 296 7.04 -11.55 -2.86
CA LEU A 296 7.17 -10.56 -3.93
C LEU A 296 6.72 -9.16 -3.47
N MET A 297 5.67 -9.06 -2.65
CA MET A 297 5.27 -7.80 -2.03
C MET A 297 6.34 -7.25 -1.09
N MET A 298 6.96 -8.10 -0.25
CA MET A 298 8.10 -7.67 0.57
C MET A 298 9.28 -7.20 -0.27
N PHE A 299 9.57 -7.86 -1.39
CA PHE A 299 10.62 -7.43 -2.31
C PHE A 299 10.33 -6.04 -2.90
N ILE A 300 9.09 -5.74 -3.29
CA ILE A 300 8.69 -4.40 -3.74
C ILE A 300 8.88 -3.38 -2.61
N GLY A 301 8.43 -3.68 -1.40
CA GLY A 301 8.62 -2.81 -0.24
C GLY A 301 10.10 -2.54 0.06
N PHE A 302 10.95 -3.55 -0.07
CA PHE A 302 12.39 -3.40 0.07
C PHE A 302 13.00 -2.51 -1.01
N MET A 303 12.61 -2.69 -2.28
CA MET A 303 13.06 -1.82 -3.38
C MET A 303 12.67 -0.36 -3.16
N LEU A 304 11.49 -0.11 -2.59
CA LEU A 304 11.04 1.24 -2.21
C LEU A 304 11.85 1.82 -1.03
N LEU A 305 12.25 1.00 -0.05
CA LEU A 305 13.09 1.44 1.07
C LEU A 305 14.48 1.91 0.63
N ILE A 306 15.03 1.30 -0.42
CA ILE A 306 16.33 1.70 -1.00
C ILE A 306 16.15 2.60 -2.22
N TYR A 307 14.94 3.13 -2.43
CA TYR A 307 14.67 4.05 -3.52
C TYR A 307 15.43 5.34 -3.31
N THR A 308 16.01 5.83 -4.39
CA THR A 308 16.76 7.09 -4.47
C THR A 308 16.49 7.68 -5.85
N GLU A 309 16.12 8.95 -5.90
CA GLU A 309 15.92 9.71 -7.13
C GLU A 309 17.22 10.34 -7.63
#